data_AF-A0AAD7ZP18-F1
#
_entry.id   AF-A0AAD7ZP18-F1
#
_cell.length_a   1.000
_cell.length_b   1.000
_cell.length_c   1.000
_cell.angle_alpha   90.00
_cell.angle_beta   90.00
_cell.angle_gamma   90.00
#
_symmetry.space_group_name_H-M   'P 1'
#
loop_
_entity.id
_entity.type
_entity.pdbx_description
1 polymer ?
#
loop_
_entity_poly.entity_id
_entity_poly.type
_entity_poly.pdbx_seq_one_letter_code
_entity_poly.pdbx_strand_id
1 'polypeptide(L)'
;MINEKIAEIIDKSGIEIVEVRSPLTCEAKMGICSKCYGRNLSTGKIAQKGEAVGVLAAQSIGEPGTQLTLRTFHVGGTAGNITESSQIKAKYEGIIEFEDLKFGGNKTKF
;
A
#
# COMPACT_ATOMS: atom_id res chain seq x y z
N MET A 1 18.68 -2.47 3.00
CA MET A 1 17.31 -2.18 3.48
C MET A 1 16.91 -0.87 2.86
N ILE A 2 15.77 -0.81 2.20
CA ILE A 2 15.26 0.44 1.64
C ILE A 2 14.80 1.29 2.83
N ASN A 3 15.47 2.41 3.07
CA ASN A 3 15.06 3.44 4.02
C ASN A 3 14.44 4.62 3.26
N GLU A 4 13.93 5.59 3.99
CA GLU A 4 13.20 6.73 3.44
C GLU A 4 14.05 7.51 2.42
N LYS A 5 15.34 7.71 2.69
CA LYS A 5 16.27 8.39 1.77
C LYS A 5 16.49 7.61 0.47
N ILE A 6 16.65 6.29 0.56
CA ILE A 6 16.82 5.43 -0.62
C ILE A 6 15.50 5.36 -1.40
N ALA A 7 14.36 5.31 -0.72
CA ALA A 7 13.05 5.32 -1.34
C ALA A 7 12.82 6.59 -2.17
N GLU A 8 13.18 7.77 -1.64
CA GLU A 8 13.11 9.03 -2.39
C GLU A 8 13.99 9.04 -3.64
N ILE A 9 15.18 8.44 -3.57
CA ILE A 9 16.07 8.34 -4.73
C ILE A 9 15.46 7.42 -5.78
N ILE A 10 14.89 6.28 -5.38
CA ILE A 10 14.22 5.34 -6.28
C ILE A 10 13.04 6.03 -6.97
N ASP A 11 12.19 6.73 -6.22
CA ASP A 11 11.02 7.45 -6.75
C ASP A 11 11.42 8.51 -7.79
N LYS A 12 12.51 9.24 -7.55
CA LYS A 12 13.04 10.26 -8.49
C LYS A 12 13.81 9.68 -9.67
N SER A 13 14.25 8.42 -9.60
CA SER A 13 15.10 7.80 -10.61
C SER A 13 14.36 7.24 -11.82
N GLY A 14 13.01 7.27 -11.81
CA GLY A 14 12.18 6.70 -12.87
C GLY A 14 12.19 5.17 -12.91
N ILE A 15 12.71 4.51 -11.87
CA ILE A 15 12.69 3.05 -11.75
C ILE A 15 11.27 2.60 -11.41
N GLU A 16 10.65 1.83 -12.28
CA GLU A 16 9.28 1.34 -12.08
C GLU A 16 9.18 0.06 -11.24
N ILE A 17 10.24 -0.77 -11.26
CA ILE A 17 10.24 -2.09 -10.62
C ILE A 17 11.53 -2.28 -9.83
N VAL A 18 11.40 -2.76 -8.59
CA VAL A 18 12.52 -3.11 -7.72
C VAL A 18 12.29 -4.50 -7.14
N GLU A 19 13.26 -5.39 -7.32
CA GLU A 19 13.23 -6.70 -6.68
C GLU A 19 13.55 -6.58 -5.18
N VAL A 20 12.69 -7.18 -4.37
CA VAL A 20 12.83 -7.17 -2.90
C VAL A 20 12.90 -8.59 -2.36
N ARG A 21 13.53 -8.73 -1.19
CA ARG A 21 13.49 -9.99 -0.45
C ARG A 21 12.11 -10.20 0.15
N SER A 22 11.68 -11.46 0.18
CA SER A 22 10.36 -11.84 0.71
C SER A 22 10.51 -12.92 1.78
N PRO A 23 9.64 -12.95 2.80
CA PRO A 23 9.49 -14.10 3.68
C PRO A 23 9.20 -15.41 2.93
N LEU A 24 8.50 -15.34 1.79
CA LEU A 24 8.11 -16.50 0.98
C LEU A 24 9.29 -17.18 0.29
N THR A 25 10.38 -16.45 0.05
CA THR A 25 11.60 -16.94 -0.61
C THR A 25 12.76 -17.12 0.38
N CYS A 26 12.46 -17.17 1.69
CA CYS A 26 13.47 -17.32 2.73
C CYS A 26 13.87 -18.79 2.92
N GLU A 27 15.15 -19.11 2.80
CA GLU A 27 15.70 -20.47 2.95
C GLU A 27 16.01 -20.85 4.42
N ALA A 28 15.49 -20.09 5.38
CA ALA A 28 15.72 -20.36 6.79
C ALA A 28 14.98 -21.64 7.21
N LYS A 29 15.69 -22.60 7.82
CA LYS A 29 15.10 -23.89 8.22
C LYS A 29 13.96 -23.77 9.23
N MET A 30 13.99 -22.73 10.08
CA MET A 30 12.96 -22.47 11.08
C MET A 30 12.81 -20.95 11.26
N GLY A 31 11.60 -20.44 11.07
CA GLY A 31 11.32 -19.01 11.09
C GLY A 31 11.80 -18.28 9.83
N ILE A 32 12.06 -16.97 9.96
CA ILE A 32 12.46 -16.08 8.86
C ILE A 32 13.73 -15.33 9.28
N CYS A 33 14.65 -15.09 8.34
CA CYS A 33 15.85 -14.29 8.64
C CYS A 33 15.55 -12.78 8.68
N SER A 34 16.32 -12.02 9.48
CA SER A 34 16.16 -10.55 9.60
C SER A 34 16.25 -9.80 8.26
N LYS A 35 16.94 -10.35 7.25
CA LYS A 35 17.07 -9.71 5.94
C LYS A 35 15.85 -9.91 5.03
N CYS A 36 15.12 -11.02 5.18
CA CYS A 36 13.90 -11.28 4.42
C CYS A 36 12.67 -10.65 5.08
N TYR A 37 12.69 -10.49 6.41
CA TYR A 37 11.67 -9.73 7.12
C TYR A 37 11.90 -8.22 7.04
N GLY A 38 13.14 -7.76 7.25
CA GLY A 38 13.52 -6.36 7.16
C GLY A 38 13.33 -5.61 8.49
N ARG A 39 12.46 -4.61 8.49
CA ARG A 39 12.27 -3.66 9.60
C ARG A 39 11.06 -4.07 10.43
N ASN A 40 11.20 -4.11 11.75
CA ASN A 40 10.06 -4.19 12.64
C ASN A 40 9.33 -2.83 12.63
N LEU A 41 8.08 -2.84 12.17
CA LEU A 41 7.27 -1.63 12.02
C LEU A 41 6.84 -1.01 13.36
N SER A 42 6.81 -1.78 14.44
CA SER A 42 6.47 -1.28 15.78
C SER A 42 7.61 -0.48 16.41
N THR A 43 8.87 -0.83 16.14
CA THR A 43 10.05 -0.18 16.73
C THR A 43 10.79 0.72 15.75
N GLY A 44 10.51 0.58 14.46
CA GLY A 44 11.23 1.26 13.40
C GLY A 44 12.71 0.84 13.31
N LYS A 45 13.10 -0.33 13.79
CA LYS A 45 14.48 -0.85 13.71
C LYS A 45 14.51 -2.15 12.90
N ILE A 46 15.72 -2.58 12.51
CA ILE A 46 15.90 -3.89 11.88
C ILE A 46 15.43 -4.97 12.87
N ALA A 47 14.68 -5.95 12.36
CA ALA A 47 14.14 -7.02 13.19
C ALA A 47 15.24 -7.83 13.87
N GLN A 48 15.04 -8.05 15.16
CA GLN A 48 15.99 -8.73 16.02
C GLN A 48 15.73 -10.23 16.02
N LYS A 49 16.80 -11.02 16.24
CA LYS A 49 16.66 -12.46 16.40
C LYS A 49 15.83 -12.75 17.65
N GLY A 50 14.86 -13.65 17.52
CA GLY A 50 13.95 -14.02 18.60
C GLY A 50 12.65 -13.22 18.63
N GLU A 51 12.47 -12.22 17.75
CA GLU A 51 11.16 -11.58 17.59
C GLU A 51 10.12 -12.57 17.04
N ALA A 52 8.96 -12.62 17.70
CA ALA A 52 7.83 -13.46 17.33
C ALA A 52 7.04 -12.86 16.14
N VAL A 53 7.71 -12.69 15.00
CA VAL A 53 7.16 -12.02 13.81
C VAL A 53 5.88 -12.66 13.26
N GLY A 54 5.68 -13.97 13.48
CA GLY A 54 4.46 -14.68 13.07
C GLY A 54 3.24 -14.28 13.89
N VAL A 55 3.39 -14.11 15.20
CA VAL A 55 2.30 -13.64 16.09
C VAL A 55 1.95 -12.20 15.77
N LEU A 56 2.96 -11.35 15.57
CA LEU A 56 2.78 -9.96 15.17
C LEU A 56 2.01 -9.85 13.85
N ALA A 57 2.37 -10.67 12.85
CA ALA A 57 1.68 -10.71 11.57
C ALA A 57 0.22 -11.16 11.71
N ALA A 58 -0.05 -12.19 12.50
CA ALA A 58 -1.41 -12.69 12.74
C ALA A 58 -2.30 -11.62 13.37
N GLN A 59 -1.82 -10.92 14.40
CA GLN A 59 -2.56 -9.86 15.08
C GLN A 59 -2.80 -8.64 14.18
N SER A 60 -1.79 -8.24 13.41
CA SER A 60 -1.87 -7.10 12.48
C SER A 60 -2.95 -7.26 11.41
N ILE A 61 -3.37 -8.49 11.13
CA ILE A 61 -4.52 -8.78 10.25
C ILE A 61 -5.79 -9.05 11.05
N GLY A 62 -5.71 -9.86 12.10
CA GLY A 62 -6.86 -10.33 12.86
C GLY A 62 -7.61 -9.22 13.58
N GLU A 63 -6.91 -8.36 14.32
CA GLU A 63 -7.56 -7.30 15.12
C GLU A 63 -8.21 -6.22 14.23
N PRO A 64 -7.54 -5.68 13.18
CA PRO A 64 -8.20 -4.78 12.25
C PRO A 64 -9.35 -5.44 11.49
N GLY A 65 -9.24 -6.74 11.16
CA GLY A 65 -10.28 -7.49 10.48
C GLY A 65 -11.56 -7.60 11.30
N THR A 66 -11.46 -8.04 12.56
CA THR A 66 -12.63 -8.12 13.46
C THR A 66 -13.21 -6.74 13.72
N GLN A 67 -12.36 -5.72 13.88
CA GLN A 67 -12.77 -4.33 14.05
C GLN A 67 -13.52 -3.78 12.83
N LEU A 68 -13.07 -4.10 11.61
CA LEU A 68 -13.72 -3.69 10.38
C LEU A 68 -15.09 -4.33 10.25
N THR A 69 -15.20 -5.64 10.51
CA THR A 69 -16.48 -6.36 10.49
C THR A 69 -17.47 -5.75 11.47
N LEU A 70 -17.05 -5.48 12.71
CA LEU A 70 -17.93 -4.83 13.68
C LEU A 70 -18.35 -3.43 13.20
N ARG A 71 -17.42 -2.61 12.71
CA ARG A 71 -17.74 -1.24 12.21
C ARG A 71 -18.68 -1.26 11.01
N THR A 72 -18.49 -2.16 10.05
CA THR A 72 -19.35 -2.24 8.87
C THR A 72 -20.77 -2.68 9.22
N PHE A 73 -20.97 -3.59 10.17
CA PHE A 73 -22.31 -3.95 10.63
C PHE A 73 -22.99 -2.83 11.43
N HIS A 74 -22.25 -2.11 12.28
CA HIS A 74 -22.82 -1.01 13.07
C HIS A 74 -23.16 0.21 12.22
N VAL A 75 -22.41 0.49 11.15
CA VAL A 75 -22.61 1.65 10.26
C VAL A 75 -23.44 1.29 9.01
N GLY A 76 -23.49 0.00 8.62
CA GLY A 76 -24.17 -0.50 7.42
C GLY A 76 -25.70 -0.40 7.41
N GLY A 77 -26.32 0.01 8.52
CA GLY A 77 -27.75 0.32 8.59
C GLY A 77 -28.14 1.69 8.02
N THR A 78 -27.17 2.59 7.76
CA THR A 78 -27.43 3.89 7.15
C THR A 78 -26.63 3.97 5.85
N ALA A 79 -27.33 3.91 4.71
CA ALA A 79 -26.74 3.93 3.37
C ALA A 79 -25.92 5.22 3.15
N GLY A 80 -24.63 5.16 3.46
CA GLY A 80 -23.66 6.21 3.17
C GLY A 80 -22.76 5.76 2.04
N ASN A 81 -23.07 6.18 0.81
CA ASN A 81 -22.15 6.05 -0.32
C ASN A 81 -20.85 6.81 -0.01
N ILE A 82 -19.79 6.10 0.36
CA ILE A 82 -18.45 6.68 0.45
C ILE A 82 -17.97 6.85 -1.00
N THR A 83 -17.95 8.10 -1.41
CA THR A 83 -17.57 8.59 -2.74
C THR A 83 -16.26 7.98 -3.21
N GLU A 84 -16.29 7.25 -4.34
CA GLU A 84 -15.11 6.89 -5.10
C GLU A 84 -14.38 8.17 -5.53
N SER A 85 -13.07 8.21 -5.32
CA SER A 85 -12.21 9.30 -5.75
C SER A 85 -12.30 9.46 -7.27
N SER A 86 -13.03 10.48 -7.73
CA SER A 86 -13.30 10.77 -9.14
C SER A 86 -12.14 11.39 -9.90
N GLN A 87 -10.91 11.33 -9.36
CA GLN A 87 -9.75 12.02 -9.92
C GLN A 87 -8.59 11.04 -10.20
N ILE A 88 -8.17 11.00 -11.45
CA ILE A 88 -6.96 10.31 -11.90
C ILE A 88 -5.85 11.37 -12.01
N LYS A 89 -4.78 11.23 -11.22
CA LYS A 89 -3.58 12.09 -11.29
C LYS A 89 -2.45 11.36 -12.02
N ALA A 90 -1.80 12.05 -12.96
CA ALA A 90 -0.61 11.54 -13.64
C ALA A 90 0.59 11.47 -12.67
N LYS A 91 1.41 10.43 -12.80
CA LYS A 91 2.62 10.22 -11.97
C LYS A 91 3.83 11.05 -12.43
N TYR A 92 3.84 11.45 -13.70
CA TYR A 92 4.94 12.18 -14.31
C TYR A 92 4.39 13.32 -15.19
N GLU A 93 5.23 14.31 -15.45
CA GLU A 93 4.93 15.34 -16.44
C GLU A 93 4.90 14.71 -17.83
N GLY A 94 3.83 15.00 -18.57
CA GLY A 94 3.60 14.44 -19.89
C GLY A 94 2.52 15.21 -20.62
N ILE A 95 2.39 14.93 -21.91
CA ILE A 95 1.33 15.49 -22.74
C ILE A 95 0.12 14.57 -22.61
N ILE A 96 -1.04 15.13 -22.27
CA ILE A 96 -2.29 14.39 -22.21
C ILE A 96 -2.83 14.27 -23.64
N GLU A 97 -2.92 13.05 -24.14
CA GLU A 97 -3.58 12.74 -25.41
C GLU A 97 -4.88 11.98 -25.12
N PHE A 98 -5.98 12.47 -25.70
CA PHE A 98 -7.30 11.87 -25.54
C PHE A 98 -7.65 11.11 -26.82
N GLU A 99 -7.73 9.79 -26.74
CA GLU A 99 -8.29 8.96 -27.82
C GLU A 99 -9.82 8.81 -27.59
N ASP A 100 -10.62 9.21 -28.57
CA ASP A 100 -12.08 9.06 -28.62
C ASP A 100 -12.93 9.80 -27.54
N LEU A 101 -12.62 11.07 -27.27
CA LEU A 101 -13.49 11.90 -26.42
C LEU A 101 -14.77 12.36 -27.17
N LYS A 102 -15.92 11.78 -26.83
CA LYS A 102 -17.23 12.30 -27.24
C LYS A 102 -17.74 13.33 -26.24
N PHE A 103 -17.58 14.61 -26.55
CA PHE A 103 -18.15 15.70 -25.76
C PHE A 103 -19.67 15.83 -25.96
N GLY A 104 -20.45 15.49 -24.94
CA GLY A 104 -21.88 15.85 -24.86
C GLY A 104 -22.05 17.26 -24.31
N GLY A 105 -22.02 18.27 -25.18
CA GLY A 105 -22.06 19.68 -24.75
C GLY A 105 -23.43 20.12 -24.25
N ASN A 106 -23.48 20.77 -23.08
CA ASN A 106 -24.50 21.77 -22.80
C ASN A 106 -23.89 23.14 -23.11
N LYS A 107 -24.48 23.83 -24.10
CA LYS A 107 -24.03 25.16 -24.55
C LYS A 107 -24.28 26.20 -23.46
N THR A 108 -23.27 26.60 -22.72
CA THR A 108 -23.29 27.87 -21.99
C THR A 108 -22.71 28.95 -22.90
N LYS A 109 -23.60 29.84 -23.37
CA LYS A 109 -23.26 31.05 -24.11
C LYS A 109 -22.71 32.12 -23.16
N PHE A 110 -21.81 32.92 -23.74
CA PHE A 110 -21.22 34.20 -23.31
C PHE A 110 -20.01 34.09 -22.39
#